data_AF-N9M0G7-F1
#
_entry.id   AF-N9M0G7-F1
#
_cell.length_a   1.000
_cell.length_b   1.000
_cell.length_c   1.000
_cell.angle_alpha   90.00
_cell.angle_beta   90.00
_cell.angle_gamma   90.00
#
_symmetry.space_group_name_H-M   'P 1'
#
loop_
_entity.id
_entity.type
_entity.pdbx_description
1 polymer ?
#
loop_
_entity_poly.entity_id
_entity_poly.type
_entity_poly.pdbx_seq_one_letter_code
_entity_poly.pdbx_strand_id
1 'polypeptide(L)' 'MKGQCVCGETTFEVELSNHDVHACHCSICRRQTSGVIMTIDMKQGSLNFFKTRPSVYL' A
#
# COMPACT_ATOMS: atom_id res chain seq x y z
N MET A 1 -5.01 -4.52 -10.45
CA MET A 1 -3.70 -4.99 -9.93
C MET A 1 -3.93 -5.56 -8.55
N LYS A 2 -3.47 -6.80 -8.32
CA LYS A 2 -3.59 -7.46 -7.02
C LYS A 2 -2.39 -7.13 -6.13
N GLY A 3 -2.67 -6.83 -4.86
CA GLY A 3 -1.68 -6.53 -3.84
C GLY A 3 -1.98 -7.27 -2.55
N GLN A 4 -0.98 -7.38 -1.69
CA GLN A 4 -1.12 -7.98 -0.36
C GLN A 4 -0.13 -7.36 0.62
N CYS A 5 -0.43 -7.45 1.92
CA CYS A 5 0.57 -7.16 2.94
C CYS A 5 1.66 -8.25 2.97
N VAL A 6 2.82 -7.92 3.55
CA VAL A 6 3.99 -8.81 3.57
C VAL A 6 3.70 -10.18 4.18
N CYS A 7 2.81 -10.26 5.18
CA CYS A 7 2.42 -11.53 5.80
C CYS A 7 1.30 -12.28 5.07
N GLY A 8 0.69 -11.71 4.02
CA GLY A 8 -0.40 -12.34 3.27
C GLY A 8 -1.76 -12.38 3.97
N GLU A 9 -1.88 -11.79 5.16
CA GLU A 9 -3.14 -11.75 5.92
C GLU A 9 -4.15 -10.71 5.41
N THR A 10 -3.70 -9.78 4.57
CA THR A 10 -4.55 -8.80 3.88
C THR A 10 -4.24 -8.86 2.39
N THR A 11 -5.26 -9.08 1.57
CA THR A 11 -5.18 -9.16 0.10
C THR A 11 -6.23 -8.26 -0.51
N PHE A 12 -5.87 -7.52 -1.55
CA PHE A 12 -6.73 -6.53 -2.18
C PHE A 12 -6.44 -6.40 -3.68
N GLU A 13 -7.32 -5.71 -4.38
CA GLU A 13 -7.15 -5.26 -5.76
C GLU A 13 -7.43 -3.77 -5.87
N VAL A 14 -6.69 -3.11 -6.78
CA VAL A 14 -6.81 -1.69 -7.11
C VAL A 14 -6.71 -1.50 -8.62
N GLU A 15 -7.27 -0.41 -9.15
CA GLU A 15 -6.98 0.06 -10.50
C GLU A 15 -5.87 1.10 -10.45
N LEU A 16 -4.83 0.94 -11.27
CA LEU A 16 -3.75 1.92 -11.35
C LEU A 16 -4.21 3.20 -12.08
N SER A 17 -3.76 4.35 -11.61
CA SER A 17 -3.93 5.63 -12.31
C SER A 17 -2.93 5.78 -13.46
N ASN A 18 -1.70 5.28 -13.26
CA ASN A 18 -0.60 5.25 -14.23
C ASN A 18 0.36 4.10 -13.85
N HIS A 19 1.50 3.98 -14.55
CA HIS A 19 2.53 2.98 -14.25
C HIS A 19 3.80 3.60 -13.64
N ASP A 20 3.68 4.83 -13.12
CA ASP A 20 4.80 5.53 -12.51
C ASP A 20 5.02 5.02 -11.08
N VAL A 21 6.29 5.01 -10.67
CA VAL A 21 6.69 4.67 -9.31
C VAL A 21 7.34 5.90 -8.69
N HIS A 22 6.78 6.34 -7.58
CA HIS A 22 7.30 7.48 -6.83
C HIS A 22 8.19 6.98 -5.70
N ALA A 23 9.33 7.64 -5.49
CA ALA A 23 10.24 7.34 -4.40
C ALA A 23 10.34 8.56 -3.46
N CYS A 24 9.88 8.41 -2.22
CA CYS A 24 9.96 9.47 -1.22
C CYS A 24 11.02 9.15 -0.15
N HIS A 25 11.90 10.11 0.08
CA HIS A 25 13.00 10.04 1.05
C HIS A 25 12.98 11.21 2.05
N CYS A 26 11.84 11.89 2.19
CA CYS A 26 11.71 13.00 3.14
C CYS A 26 11.89 12.50 4.59
N SER A 27 12.15 13.42 5.52
CA SER A 27 12.39 13.10 6.93
C SER A 27 11.23 12.33 7.57
N ILE A 28 9.98 12.65 7.20
CA ILE A 28 8.77 12.00 7.72
C ILE A 28 8.74 10.53 7.28
N CYS A 29 8.83 10.28 5.97
CA CYS A 29 8.78 8.92 5.44
C CYS A 29 9.97 8.07 5.92
N ARG A 30 11.19 8.62 5.92
CA ARG A 30 12.38 7.90 6.42
C ARG A 30 12.25 7.51 7.90
N ARG A 31 11.63 8.35 8.73
CA ARG A 31 11.42 8.06 10.14
C ARG A 31 10.33 7.00 10.37
N GLN A 32 9.34 6.91 9.49
CA GLN A 32 8.27 5.91 9.59
C GLN A 32 8.68 4.53 9.07
N THR A 33 9.45 4.47 7.99
CA THR A 33 9.78 3.21 7.30
C THR A 33 11.26 2.80 7.43
N SER A 34 12.07 3.61 8.12
CA SER A 34 13.54 3.44 8.21
C SER A 34 14.25 3.42 6.85
N GLY A 35 13.65 3.98 5.79
CA GLY A 35 14.18 3.92 4.44
C GLY A 35 13.44 4.81 3.43
N VAL A 36 13.67 4.54 2.15
CA VAL A 36 12.85 5.12 1.06
C VAL A 36 11.50 4.41 1.04
N ILE A 37 10.42 5.17 0.89
CA ILE A 37 9.11 4.58 0.57
C ILE A 37 8.88 4.67 -0.93
N MET A 38 8.45 3.57 -1.53
CA MET A 38 8.01 3.53 -2.93
C MET A 38 6.50 3.43 -2.98
N THR A 39 5.86 4.26 -3.80
CA THR A 39 4.41 4.32 -3.93
C THR A 39 3.99 4.32 -5.39
N ILE A 40 2.76 3.86 -5.62
CA ILE A 40 2.08 3.88 -6.93
C ILE A 40 0.76 4.63 -6.77
N ASP A 41 0.29 5.26 -7.84
CA ASP A 41 -1.01 5.93 -7.83
C ASP A 41 -2.10 4.96 -8.26
N MET A 42 -3.20 4.92 -7.49
CA MET A 42 -4.41 4.17 -7.82
C MET A 42 -5.60 5.11 -8.05
N LYS A 43 -6.59 4.64 -8.80
CA LYS A 43 -7.85 5.37 -8.94
C LYS A 43 -8.59 5.38 -7.62
N GLN A 44 -9.03 6.56 -7.20
CA GLN A 44 -9.81 6.72 -5.97
C GLN A 44 -11.09 5.86 -6.04
N GLY A 45 -11.39 5.14 -4.96
CA GLY A 45 -12.55 4.25 -4.88
C GLY A 45 -12.37 2.87 -5.53
N SER A 46 -11.24 2.58 -6.17
CA SER A 46 -10.99 1.27 -6.78
C SER A 46 -10.50 0.19 -5.82
N LEU A 47 -10.28 0.53 -4.55
CA LEU A 47 -9.77 -0.40 -3.54
C LEU A 47 -10.83 -1.43 -3.15
N ASN A 48 -10.55 -2.70 -3.47
CA ASN A 48 -11.39 -3.83 -3.11
C ASN A 48 -10.59 -4.86 -2.30
N PHE A 49 -11.04 -5.17 -1.08
CA PHE A 49 -10.39 -6.17 -0.22
C PHE A 49 -10.99 -7.57 -0.44
N PHE A 50 -10.14 -8.57 -0.65
CA PHE A 50 -10.54 -9.98 -0.71
C PHE A 50 -10.37 -10.70 0.63
N LYS A 51 -9.31 -10.35 1.35
CA LYS A 51 -8.97 -10.87 2.68
C LYS A 51 -8.52 -9.69 3.52
N THR A 52 -8.98 -9.60 4.75
CA THR A 52 -8.59 -8.57 5.69
C THR A 52 -8.24 -9.23 7.00
N ARG A 53 -7.04 -8.98 7.52
CA ARG A 53 -6.73 -9.30 8.91
C ARG A 53 -7.67 -8.46 9.77
N PRO A 54 -8.55 -9.05 10.59
CA PRO A 54 -9.35 -8.29 11.53
C PRO A 54 -8.39 -7.49 12.39
N SER A 55 -8.60 -6.18 12.50
CA SER A 55 -7.80 -5.33 13.36
C SER A 55 -8.07 -5.71 14.81
N VAL A 56 -7.40 -6.74 15.30
CA VAL A 56 -7.28 -6.99 16.74
C VAL A 56 -6.34 -5.90 17.25
N TYR A 57 -6.91 -4.74 17.52
CA TYR A 57 -6.36 -3.77 18.45
C TYR A 57 -6.82 -4.22 19.85
N LEU A 58 -6.15 -5.23 20.39
CA LEU A 58 -6.08 -5.45 21.84
C LEU A 58 -4.70 -4.96 22.31
#